data_AF-A0AB37QM38-F1
#
_entry.id   AF-A0AB37QM38-F1
#
_cell.length_a   1.000
_cell.length_b   1.000
_cell.length_c   1.000
_cell.angle_alpha   90.00
_cell.angle_beta   90.00
_cell.angle_gamma   90.00
#
_symmetry.space_group_name_H-M   'P 1'
#
loop_
_entity.id
_entity.type
_entity.pdbx_description
1 polymer ?
#
loop_
_entity_poly.entity_id
_entity_poly.type
_entity_poly.pdbx_seq_one_letter_code
_entity_poly.pdbx_strand_id
1 'polypeptide(L)'
;MWLVSKPAVDQLRAHLLSQGIEHIPTSNAPMFNLLQDQAIIQPNGEGKAIWKASIDNGRGWKNTLTVLKIAPALIWPNATERPEAYTGTLTVEAAGPV
;
A
#
# COMPACT_ATOMS: atom_id res chain seq x y z
N MET A 1 2.16 7.92 -0.46
CA MET A 1 2.87 6.92 -1.26
C MET A 1 1.96 5.72 -1.50
N TRP A 2 2.23 4.96 -2.56
CA TRP A 2 1.46 3.77 -2.95
C TRP A 2 2.36 2.54 -2.93
N LEU A 3 1.85 1.43 -2.38
CA LEU A 3 2.54 0.14 -2.38
C LEU A 3 1.66 -0.91 -3.04
N VAL A 4 2.23 -1.82 -3.84
CA VAL A 4 1.47 -2.96 -4.38
C VAL A 4 1.04 -3.86 -3.22
N SER A 5 -0.25 -4.10 -3.09
CA SER A 5 -0.87 -4.62 -1.85
C SER A 5 -0.31 -5.96 -1.40
N LYS A 6 -0.30 -6.95 -2.30
CA LYS A 6 0.17 -8.30 -2.00
C LYS A 6 1.68 -8.34 -1.69
N PRO A 7 2.59 -7.86 -2.56
CA PRO A 7 4.02 -7.86 -2.26
C PRO A 7 4.38 -7.12 -0.98
N ALA A 8 3.75 -5.96 -0.72
CA ALA A 8 4.03 -5.18 0.48
C ALA A 8 3.68 -5.93 1.76
N VAL A 9 2.50 -6.56 1.81
CA VAL A 9 2.07 -7.35 2.97
C VAL A 9 2.88 -8.62 3.12
N ASP A 10 3.20 -9.31 2.02
CA ASP A 10 4.01 -10.52 2.08
C ASP A 10 5.42 -10.23 2.61
N GLN A 11 6.04 -9.13 2.18
CA GLN A 11 7.35 -8.69 2.70
C GLN A 11 7.27 -8.24 4.16
N LEU A 12 6.23 -7.49 4.54
CA LEU A 12 6.02 -7.08 5.94
C LEU A 12 5.86 -8.31 6.84
N ARG A 13 5.04 -9.28 6.44
CA ARG A 13 4.84 -10.53 7.19
C ARG A 13 6.16 -11.29 7.34
N ALA A 14 6.89 -11.45 6.25
CA ALA A 14 8.20 -12.13 6.28
C ALA A 14 9.20 -11.43 7.19
N HIS A 15 9.21 -10.09 7.20
CA HIS A 15 10.06 -9.30 8.09
C HIS A 15 9.68 -9.48 9.56
N LEU A 16 8.38 -9.35 9.90
CA LEU A 16 7.93 -9.52 11.28
C LEU A 16 8.21 -10.94 11.81
N LEU A 17 8.02 -11.97 10.96
CA LEU A 17 8.38 -13.35 11.29
C LEU A 17 9.88 -13.50 11.56
N SER A 18 10.74 -12.84 10.77
CA SER A 18 12.19 -12.91 10.98
C SER A 18 12.66 -12.21 12.26
N GLN A 19 11.83 -11.32 12.82
CA GLN A 19 12.04 -10.71 14.14
C GLN A 19 11.50 -11.55 15.31
N GLY A 20 10.96 -12.75 15.03
CA GLY A 20 10.41 -13.65 16.06
C GLY A 20 8.98 -13.30 16.50
N ILE A 21 8.24 -12.49 15.72
CA ILE A 21 6.83 -12.19 16.02
C ILE A 21 5.96 -13.31 15.45
N GLU A 22 5.38 -14.14 16.32
CA GLU A 22 4.66 -15.35 15.89
C GLU A 22 3.16 -15.14 15.63
N HIS A 23 2.56 -14.08 16.18
CA HIS A 23 1.10 -13.84 16.12
C HIS A 23 0.66 -12.96 14.94
N ILE A 24 1.30 -13.11 13.77
CA ILE A 24 0.98 -12.32 12.58
C ILE A 24 -0.13 -13.00 11.78
N PRO A 25 -1.14 -12.27 11.30
CA PRO A 25 -2.15 -12.85 10.42
C PRO A 25 -1.55 -13.50 9.16
N THR A 26 -1.95 -14.73 8.90
CA THR A 26 -1.48 -15.54 7.76
C THR A 26 -2.18 -15.15 6.45
N SER A 27 -3.41 -14.63 6.51
CA SER A 27 -4.17 -14.18 5.36
C SER A 27 -4.12 -12.66 5.20
N ASN A 28 -4.37 -12.17 3.99
CA ASN A 28 -4.24 -10.75 3.67
C ASN A 28 -5.35 -9.88 4.27
N ALA A 29 -6.59 -10.38 4.35
CA ALA A 29 -7.71 -9.57 4.84
C ALA A 29 -7.55 -9.11 6.31
N PRO A 30 -7.23 -9.99 7.28
CA PRO A 30 -7.01 -9.54 8.66
C PRO A 30 -5.73 -8.70 8.80
N MET A 31 -4.73 -8.93 7.95
CA MET A 31 -3.53 -8.09 7.92
C MET A 31 -3.85 -6.67 7.45
N PHE A 32 -4.68 -6.50 6.41
CA PHE A 32 -5.14 -5.18 5.98
C PHE A 32 -5.95 -4.47 7.06
N ASN A 33 -6.87 -5.19 7.74
CA ASN A 33 -7.63 -4.63 8.84
C ASN A 33 -6.72 -4.14 9.97
N LEU A 34 -5.75 -4.98 10.39
CA LEU A 34 -4.77 -4.60 11.40
C LEU A 34 -3.99 -3.33 11.00
N LEU A 35 -3.54 -3.24 9.74
CA LEU A 35 -2.83 -2.06 9.26
C LEU A 35 -3.73 -0.81 9.21
N GLN A 36 -5.04 -0.95 8.93
CA GLN A 36 -5.99 0.17 9.01
C GLN A 36 -6.23 0.60 10.45
N ASP A 37 -6.44 -0.35 11.36
CA ASP A 37 -6.71 -0.10 12.79
C ASP A 37 -5.54 0.63 13.46
N GLN A 38 -4.30 0.35 13.01
CA GLN A 38 -3.09 1.05 13.46
C GLN A 38 -2.79 2.33 12.68
N ALA A 39 -3.69 2.77 11.78
CA ALA A 39 -3.54 3.94 10.91
C ALA A 39 -2.28 3.93 10.03
N ILE A 40 -1.72 2.76 9.73
CA ILE A 40 -0.54 2.59 8.87
C ILE A 40 -0.93 2.79 7.40
N ILE A 41 -2.10 2.28 7.01
CA ILE A 41 -2.66 2.45 5.66
C ILE A 41 -3.93 3.31 5.70
N GLN A 42 -4.10 4.13 4.66
CA GLN A 42 -5.26 5.01 4.50
C GLN A 42 -6.39 4.29 3.75
N PRO A 43 -7.63 4.31 4.28
CA PRO A 43 -8.79 3.74 3.61
C PRO A 43 -9.15 4.50 2.33
N ASN A 44 -9.80 3.81 1.40
CA ASN A 44 -10.47 4.42 0.25
C ASN A 44 -11.79 5.10 0.65
N GLY A 45 -12.51 5.67 -0.32
CA GLY A 45 -13.80 6.35 -0.07
C GLY A 45 -14.91 5.44 0.48
N GLU A 46 -14.74 4.12 0.40
CA GLU A 46 -15.67 3.12 0.96
C GLU A 46 -15.19 2.56 2.32
N GLY A 47 -14.11 3.12 2.90
CA GLY A 47 -13.53 2.61 4.14
C GLY A 47 -12.63 1.37 3.99
N LYS A 48 -12.38 0.88 2.77
CA LYS A 48 -11.55 -0.32 2.53
C LYS A 48 -10.07 0.02 2.38
N ALA A 49 -9.20 -0.88 2.83
CA ALA A 49 -7.75 -0.79 2.67
C ALA A 49 -7.27 -0.72 1.20
N ILE A 50 -7.96 -1.43 0.31
CA ILE A 50 -7.48 -1.69 -1.05
C ILE A 50 -7.96 -0.60 -2.01
N TRP A 51 -7.01 -0.08 -2.75
CA TRP A 51 -7.24 0.82 -3.87
C TRP A 51 -6.93 0.08 -5.17
N LYS A 52 -7.71 0.34 -6.22
CA LYS A 52 -7.41 -0.14 -7.57
C LYS A 52 -6.83 1.03 -8.36
N ALA A 53 -5.67 0.84 -8.97
CA ALA A 53 -4.98 1.91 -9.67
C ALA A 53 -4.35 1.42 -10.97
N SER A 54 -4.51 2.20 -12.03
CA SER A 54 -3.78 2.04 -13.27
C SER A 54 -2.44 2.75 -13.17
N ILE A 55 -1.37 2.00 -13.38
CA ILE A 55 0.01 2.49 -13.39
C ILE A 55 0.51 2.46 -14.82
N ASP A 56 1.05 3.58 -15.28
CA ASP A 56 1.69 3.75 -16.57
C ASP A 56 3.11 4.26 -16.36
N ASN A 57 4.10 3.50 -16.82
CA ASN A 57 5.51 3.88 -16.65
C ASN A 57 6.04 4.82 -17.75
N GLY A 58 5.20 5.23 -18.71
CA GLY A 58 5.57 6.08 -19.83
C GLY A 58 6.52 5.42 -20.84
N ARG A 59 6.76 4.10 -20.70
CA ARG A 59 7.70 3.30 -21.52
C ARG A 59 7.01 2.08 -22.13
N GLY A 60 5.71 2.21 -22.42
CA GLY A 60 4.90 1.15 -23.05
C GLY A 60 4.40 0.06 -22.10
N TRP A 61 4.69 0.14 -20.80
CA TRP A 61 4.07 -0.74 -19.81
C TRP A 61 2.97 0.01 -19.05
N LYS A 62 1.78 -0.58 -19.08
CA LYS A 62 0.62 -0.11 -18.33
C LYS A 62 -0.10 -1.30 -17.74
N ASN A 63 -0.39 -1.25 -16.43
CA ASN A 63 -1.12 -2.32 -15.77
C ASN A 63 -1.98 -1.76 -14.64
N THR A 64 -3.09 -2.44 -14.36
CA THR A 64 -3.96 -2.12 -13.23
C THR A 64 -3.64 -3.06 -12.08
N LEU A 65 -3.24 -2.47 -10.95
CA LEU A 65 -2.85 -3.20 -9.75
C LEU A 65 -3.72 -2.80 -8.56
N THR A 66 -3.74 -3.66 -7.55
CA THR A 66 -4.26 -3.32 -6.23
C THR A 66 -3.14 -2.76 -5.36
N VAL A 67 -3.35 -1.57 -4.82
CA VAL A 67 -2.36 -0.82 -4.06
C VAL A 67 -2.90 -0.40 -2.68
N LEU A 68 -1.98 -0.16 -1.76
CA LEU A 68 -2.21 0.40 -0.43
C LEU A 68 -1.71 1.82 -0.40
N LYS A 69 -2.45 2.72 0.24
CA LYS A 69 -2.05 4.12 0.42
C LYS A 69 -1.41 4.29 1.79
N ILE A 70 -0.18 4.80 1.84
CA ILE A 70 0.55 5.07 3.09
C ILE A 70 0.98 6.53 3.13
N ALA A 71 0.87 7.17 4.29
CA ALA A 71 1.42 8.50 4.51
C ALA A 71 2.96 8.42 4.54
N PRO A 72 3.70 9.09 3.62
CA PRO A 72 5.16 9.01 3.60
C PRO A 72 5.82 9.42 4.92
N ALA A 73 5.18 10.31 5.69
CA ALA A 73 5.64 10.76 7.00
C ALA A 73 5.75 9.64 8.04
N LEU A 74 5.04 8.51 7.86
CA LEU A 74 5.14 7.35 8.75
C LEU A 74 6.45 6.56 8.53
N ILE A 75 7.06 6.68 7.36
CA ILE A 75 8.32 5.99 7.01
C ILE A 75 9.50 6.95 7.10
N TRP A 76 9.34 8.15 6.53
CA TRP A 76 10.34 9.22 6.54
C TRP A 76 9.77 10.45 7.24
N PRO A 77 10.07 10.63 8.54
CA PRO A 77 9.66 11.82 9.28
C PRO A 77 10.19 13.10 8.63
N ASN A 78 11.43 13.05 8.13
CA ASN A 78 12.08 14.14 7.44
C ASN A 78 11.78 14.10 5.93
N ALA A 79 11.32 15.22 5.37
CA ALA A 79 10.98 15.29 3.94
C ALA A 79 12.19 15.09 3.02
N THR A 80 13.40 15.41 3.49
CA THR A 80 14.67 15.28 2.77
C THR A 80 15.15 13.83 2.62
N GLU A 81 14.66 12.91 3.45
CA GLU A 81 14.99 11.47 3.37
C GLU A 81 14.06 10.71 2.41
N ARG A 82 13.03 11.38 1.88
CA ARG A 82 12.07 10.75 0.99
C ARG A 82 12.74 10.44 -0.35
N PRO A 83 12.45 9.27 -0.94
CA PRO A 83 12.95 8.93 -2.27
C PRO A 83 12.37 9.87 -3.33
N GLU A 84 13.03 9.93 -4.48
CA GLU A 84 12.55 10.67 -5.64
C GLU A 84 11.14 10.20 -6.05
N ALA A 85 10.34 11.15 -6.54
CA ALA A 85 9.00 10.85 -7.00
C ALA A 85 9.03 9.93 -8.22
N TYR A 86 8.09 8.99 -8.26
CA TYR A 86 7.89 8.14 -9.44
C TYR A 86 7.56 9.01 -10.67
N THR A 87 8.29 8.80 -11.76
CA THR A 87 8.16 9.61 -12.98
C THR A 87 7.03 9.18 -13.91
N GLY A 88 6.39 8.03 -13.63
CA GLY A 88 5.22 7.58 -14.37
C GLY A 88 3.93 8.15 -13.80
N THR A 89 2.79 7.68 -14.33
CA THR A 89 1.46 8.09 -13.87
C THR A 89 0.81 6.97 -13.07
N LEU A 90 0.18 7.34 -11.96
CA LEU A 90 -0.70 6.46 -11.21
C LEU A 90 -2.08 7.13 -11.13
N THR A 91 -3.08 6.48 -11.71
CA THR A 91 -4.47 6.93 -11.67
C THR A 91 -5.28 5.96 -10.84
N VAL A 92 -5.84 6.45 -9.73
CA VAL A 92 -6.75 5.67 -8.89
C VAL A 92 -8.09 5.54 -9.60
N GLU A 93 -8.60 4.32 -9.72
CA GLU A 93 -9.96 4.10 -10.18
C GLU A 93 -10.92 4.62 -9.11
N ALA A 94 -11.83 5.51 -9.48
CA ALA A 94 -12.87 5.96 -8.57
C ALA A 94 -13.65 4.74 -8.07
N ALA A 95 -13.79 4.61 -6.75
CA ALA A 95 -14.80 3.71 -6.21
C ALA A 95 -16.14 4.21 -6.78
N GLY A 96 -16.84 3.34 -7.50
CA GLY A 96 -18.09 3.72 -8.16
C GLY A 96 -19.06 4.34 -7.15
N PRO A 97 -19.98 5.22 -7.60
CA PRO A 97 -20.96 5.79 -6.68
C PRO A 97 -21.76 4.64 -6.04
N VAL A 98 -21.86 4.70 -4.71
CA VAL A 98 -22.80 3.91 -3.90
C VAL A 98 -24.24 4.29 -4.21
#